data_AF-A0A1U9KR20-F1
#
_entry.id   AF-A0A1U9KR20-F1
#
_cell.length_a   1.000
_cell.length_b   1.000
_cell.length_c   1.000
_cell.angle_alpha   90.00
_cell.angle_beta   90.00
_cell.angle_gamma   90.00
#
_symmetry.space_group_name_H-M   'P 1'
#
loop_
_entity.id
_entity.type
_entity.pdbx_description
1 polymer ?
#
loop_
_entity_poly.entity_id
_entity_poly.type
_entity_poly.pdbx_seq_one_letter_code
_entity_poly.pdbx_strand_id
1 'polypeptide(L)' 'MSESSNPRQPSRKLTEHEAVIIINRIKGREFQNRIAADFDVNPGRISDIKMGRLYPHLPRPPHWTWPKKTD' A
#
# COMPACT_ATOMS: atom_id res chain seq x y z
N MET A 1 -4.34 -25.54 23.23
CA MET A 1 -4.60 -24.99 21.88
C MET A 1 -3.69 -23.78 21.74
N SER A 2 -2.59 -23.91 20.99
CA SER A 2 -1.63 -22.82 20.82
C SER A 2 -1.90 -22.18 19.46
N GLU A 3 -2.49 -20.98 19.46
CA GLU A 3 -2.63 -20.18 18.25
C GLU A 3 -1.23 -19.81 17.74
N SER A 4 -0.86 -20.38 16.61
CA SER A 4 0.36 -20.09 15.88
C SER A 4 0.24 -18.72 15.22
N SER A 5 0.50 -17.65 15.97
CA SER A 5 0.65 -16.30 15.43
C SER A 5 1.86 -16.28 14.50
N ASN A 6 1.65 -16.46 13.19
CA ASN A 6 2.70 -16.29 12.20
C ASN A 6 3.19 -14.83 12.28
N PRO A 7 4.46 -14.56 12.63
CA PRO A 7 4.96 -13.18 12.79
C PRO A 7 4.93 -12.38 11.46
N ARG A 8 4.66 -13.06 10.34
CA ARG A 8 4.50 -12.45 9.01
C ARG A 8 3.04 -12.15 8.66
N GLN A 9 2.06 -12.57 9.47
CA GLN A 9 0.68 -12.16 9.28
C GLN A 9 0.54 -10.69 9.68
N PRO A 10 0.02 -9.82 8.79
CA PRO A 10 -0.25 -8.44 9.17
C PRO A 10 -1.31 -8.42 10.26
N SER A 11 -1.09 -7.61 11.30
CA SER A 11 -1.99 -7.41 12.43
C SER A 11 -3.39 -6.91 11.99
N ARG A 12 -3.45 -6.18 10.88
CA ARG A 12 -4.68 -5.64 10.32
C ARG A 12 -4.68 -5.70 8.80
N LYS A 13 -5.84 -5.97 8.20
CA LYS A 13 -6.08 -5.79 6.77
C LYS A 13 -6.57 -4.37 6.54
N LEU A 14 -5.96 -3.67 5.59
CA LEU A 14 -6.52 -2.43 5.06
C LEU A 14 -7.87 -2.74 4.40
N THR A 15 -8.76 -1.77 4.42
CA THR A 15 -10.02 -1.80 3.67
C THR A 15 -9.84 -1.14 2.31
N GLU A 16 -10.80 -1.35 1.40
CA GLU A 16 -10.79 -0.68 0.10
C GLU A 16 -10.86 0.85 0.25
N HIS A 17 -11.69 1.34 1.19
CA HIS A 17 -11.81 2.77 1.45
C HIS A 17 -10.48 3.39 1.90
N GLU A 18 -9.76 2.71 2.80
CA GLU A 18 -8.43 3.15 3.22
C GLU A 18 -7.43 3.12 2.06
N ALA A 19 -7.52 2.12 1.18
CA ALA A 19 -6.66 2.06 -0.01
C ALA A 19 -6.88 3.26 -0.95
N VAL A 20 -8.13 3.71 -1.13
CA VAL A 20 -8.45 4.94 -1.88
C VAL A 20 -7.80 6.17 -1.23
N ILE A 21 -7.88 6.30 0.10
CA ILE A 21 -7.25 7.41 0.82
C ILE A 21 -5.72 7.35 0.64
N ILE A 22 -5.11 6.19 0.82
CA ILE A 22 -3.67 5.98 0.63
C ILE A 22 -3.24 6.38 -0.78
N ILE A 23 -3.97 5.97 -1.82
CA ILE A 23 -3.69 6.33 -3.21
C ILE A 23 -3.74 7.84 -3.40
N ASN A 24 -4.73 8.52 -2.83
CA ASN A 24 -4.86 9.98 -2.91
C ASN A 24 -3.71 10.71 -2.19
N ARG A 25 -3.27 10.22 -1.02
CA ARG A 25 -2.12 10.78 -0.30
C ARG A 25 -0.81 10.58 -1.05
N ILE A 26 -0.61 9.41 -1.66
CA ILE A 26 0.53 9.15 -2.55
C ILE A 26 0.50 10.10 -3.76
N LYS A 27 -0.68 10.33 -4.35
CA LYS A 27 -0.88 11.31 -5.44
C LYS A 27 -0.51 12.73 -4.99
N GLY A 28 -0.78 13.07 -3.73
CA GLY A 28 -0.33 14.30 -3.07
C GLY A 28 1.16 14.36 -2.73
N ARG A 29 1.96 13.37 -3.15
CA ARG A 29 3.41 13.25 -2.90
C ARG A 29 3.79 13.12 -1.42
N GLU A 30 2.89 12.62 -0.59
CA GLU A 30 3.23 12.30 0.80
C GLU A 30 4.16 11.08 0.90
N PHE A 31 5.00 11.06 1.93
CA PHE A 31 5.94 9.97 2.15
C PHE A 31 5.24 8.69 2.62
N GLN A 32 5.53 7.57 1.95
CA GLN A 32 4.94 6.27 2.28
C GLN A 32 5.13 5.86 3.75
N ASN A 33 6.27 6.19 4.37
CA ASN A 33 6.51 5.88 5.79
C ASN A 33 5.57 6.65 6.72
N ARG A 34 5.21 7.90 6.38
CA ARG A 34 4.25 8.70 7.16
C ARG A 34 2.84 8.14 7.00
N ILE A 35 2.45 7.86 5.75
CA ILE A 35 1.17 7.21 5.46
C ILE A 35 1.08 5.87 6.22
N ALA A 36 2.13 5.06 6.20
CA ALA A 36 2.18 3.78 6.90
C ALA A 36 1.93 3.91 8.41
N ALA A 37 2.55 4.92 9.05
CA ALA A 37 2.33 5.22 10.45
C ALA A 37 0.89 5.64 10.75
N ASP A 38 0.28 6.47 9.90
CA ASP A 38 -1.10 6.94 10.10
C ASP A 38 -2.15 5.83 9.97
N PHE A 39 -1.84 4.76 9.23
CA PHE A 39 -2.73 3.60 9.04
C PHE A 39 -2.37 2.40 9.91
N ASP A 40 -1.34 2.51 10.76
CA ASP A 40 -0.78 1.42 11.58
C ASP A 40 -0.43 0.17 10.74
N VAL A 41 0.31 0.39 9.65
CA VAL A 41 0.77 -0.68 8.74
C VAL A 41 2.24 -0.53 8.39
N ASN A 42 2.85 -1.60 7.89
CA ASN A 42 4.21 -1.55 7.39
C ASN A 42 4.29 -0.78 6.05
N PRO A 43 5.38 -0.04 5.76
CA PRO A 43 5.58 0.65 4.49
C PRO A 43 5.49 -0.26 3.26
N GLY A 44 5.87 -1.54 3.40
CA GLY A 44 5.69 -2.55 2.35
C GLY A 44 4.24 -2.71 1.91
N ARG A 45 3.28 -2.56 2.84
CA ARG A 45 1.84 -2.61 2.55
C ARG A 45 1.38 -1.43 1.72
N ILE A 46 1.90 -0.24 2.03
CA ILE A 46 1.67 0.96 1.23
C ILE A 46 2.25 0.78 -0.18
N SER A 47 3.45 0.18 -0.28
CA SER A 47 4.06 -0.18 -1.56
C SER A 47 3.19 -1.18 -2.35
N ASP A 48 2.59 -2.17 -1.70
CA ASP A 48 1.72 -3.13 -2.37
C ASP A 48 0.43 -2.48 -2.92
N ILE A 49 -0.19 -1.53 -2.21
CA ILE A 49 -1.32 -0.72 -2.73
C ILE A 49 -0.86 0.11 -3.93
N LYS A 50 0.27 0.80 -3.78
CA LYS A 50 0.87 1.64 -4.80
C LYS A 50 1.18 0.85 -6.08
N MET A 51 1.75 -0.34 -5.94
CA MET A 51 2.08 -1.26 -7.03
C MET A 51 0.88 -2.07 -7.51
N GLY A 52 -0.25 -2.05 -6.79
CA GLY A 52 -1.48 -2.70 -7.23
C GLY A 52 -1.63 -4.15 -6.93
N ARG A 53 -0.73 -4.67 -6.11
CA ARG A 53 -0.82 -6.03 -5.61
C ARG A 53 -2.00 -6.16 -4.65
N LEU A 54 -2.40 -5.04 -4.05
CA LEU A 54 -3.63 -4.90 -3.27
C LEU A 54 -4.57 -3.93 -3.99
N TYR A 55 -5.84 -4.31 -4.08
CA TYR A 55 -6.89 -3.53 -4.74
C TYR A 55 -6.52 -3.13 -6.19
N PRO A 56 -6.23 -4.10 -7.08
CA PRO A 56 -5.77 -3.84 -8.44
C PRO A 56 -6.76 -3.03 -9.29
N HIS A 57 -8.06 -3.09 -8.96
CA HIS A 57 -9.14 -2.36 -9.64
C HIS A 57 -9.20 -0.87 -9.32
N LEU A 58 -8.49 -0.40 -8.28
CA LEU A 58 -8.48 1.02 -7.94
C LEU A 58 -7.60 1.83 -8.91
N PRO A 59 -8.04 3.04 -9.32
CA PRO A 59 -7.29 3.88 -10.23
C PRO A 59 -6.00 4.40 -9.59
N ARG A 60 -4.96 4.59 -10.40
CA ARG A 60 -3.67 5.14 -9.93
C ARG A 60 -3.23 6.36 -10.72
N PRO A 61 -2.37 7.22 -10.13
CA PRO A 61 -1.82 8.35 -10.86
C PRO A 61 -1.05 7.86 -12.10
N PRO A 62 -1.29 8.44 -13.29
CA PRO A 62 -0.71 7.97 -14.55
C PRO A 62 0.81 8.12 -14.63
N HIS A 63 1.43 8.99 -13.82
CA HIS A 63 2.87 9.21 -13.77
C HIS A 63 3.60 8.29 -12.76
N TRP A 64 3.02 7.13 -12.44
CA TRP A 64 3.60 6.13 -11.54
C TRP A 64 4.32 4.97 -12.27
N THR A 65 4.54 5.07 -13.58
CA THR A 65 5.36 4.10 -14.29
C THR A 65 6.83 4.32 -13.91
N TRP A 66 7.48 3.29 -13.34
CA TRP A 66 8.93 3.14 -13.52
C TRP A 66 9.22 3.33 -15.02
N PRO A 67 10.27 4.05 -15.43
CA PRO A 67 10.70 3.97 -16.82
C PRO A 67 10.83 2.49 -17.13
N LYS A 68 10.04 1.99 -18.10
CA LYS A 68 10.33 0.67 -18.65
C LYS A 68 11.79 0.76 -19.05
N LYS A 69 12.65 -0.13 -18.54
CA LYS A 69 13.99 -0.28 -19.11
C LYS A 69 13.74 -0.55 -20.60
N THR A 70 13.98 0.46 -21.42
CA THR A 70 14.20 0.26 -22.84
C THR A 70 15.38 -0.69 -22.91
N ASP A 71 15.13 -1.86 -23.49
CA ASP A 71 16.17 -2.82 -23.89
C ASP A 71 17.23 -2.11 -24.75
#